data_AF-A0A838T5K7-F1
#
_entry.id   AF-A0A838T5K7-F1
#
_cell.length_a   1.000
_cell.length_b   1.000
_cell.length_c   1.000
_cell.angle_alpha   90.00
_cell.angle_beta   90.00
_cell.angle_gamma   90.00
#
_symmetry.space_group_name_H-M   'P 1'
#
loop_
_entity.id
_entity.type
_entity.pdbx_description
1 polymer ?
#
loop_
_entity_poly.entity_id
_entity_poly.type
_entity_poly.pdbx_seq_one_letter_code
_entity_poly.pdbx_strand_id
1 'polypeptide(L)' 'MNDFKTPLNKTQLEILKLFSQPLSEQELYDIKSLLVRHLSEKFTKKIGNISDKKGYTEKDFDSWLSDPKQ' A
#
# COMPACT_ATOMS: atom_id res chain seq x y z
N MET A 1 1.24 -21.96 -10.03
CA MET A 1 0.41 -20.83 -9.57
C MET A 1 0.38 -20.90 -8.06
N ASN A 2 0.95 -19.92 -7.35
CA ASN A 2 0.97 -19.93 -5.89
C ASN A 2 -0.39 -19.48 -5.37
N ASP A 3 -1.16 -20.41 -4.83
CA ASP A 3 -2.43 -20.14 -4.17
C ASP A 3 -2.19 -19.35 -2.88
N PHE A 4 -2.67 -18.11 -2.85
CA PHE A 4 -2.72 -17.29 -1.64
C PHE A 4 -3.72 -17.89 -0.64
N LYS A 5 -3.31 -18.91 0.14
CA LYS A 5 -4.10 -19.52 1.22
C LYS A 5 -4.10 -18.68 2.50
N THR A 6 -4.53 -17.43 2.42
CA THR A 6 -5.00 -16.70 3.61
C THR A 6 -6.45 -16.27 3.36
N PRO A 7 -7.38 -16.59 4.28
CA PRO A 7 -8.76 -16.15 4.12
C PRO A 7 -8.81 -14.63 4.09
N LEU A 8 -9.51 -14.08 3.10
CA LEU A 8 -9.71 -12.65 2.99
C LEU A 8 -10.46 -12.13 4.22
N ASN A 9 -9.98 -11.02 4.78
CA ASN A 9 -10.66 -10.36 5.88
C ASN A 9 -11.93 -9.66 5.38
N LYS A 10 -12.80 -9.26 6.32
CA LYS A 10 -14.09 -8.62 6.02
C LYS A 10 -13.94 -7.44 5.05
N THR A 11 -12.95 -6.58 5.24
CA THR A 11 -12.72 -5.42 4.37
C THR A 11 -12.37 -5.82 2.94
N GLN A 12 -11.51 -6.82 2.78
CA GLN A 12 -11.15 -7.35 1.47
C GLN A 12 -12.36 -7.97 0.76
N LEU A 13 -13.22 -8.67 1.50
CA LEU A 13 -14.45 -9.24 0.95
C LEU A 13 -15.45 -8.16 0.51
N GLU A 14 -15.64 -7.08 1.28
CA GLU A 14 -16.50 -5.97 0.86
C GLU A 14 -15.97 -5.27 -0.39
N ILE A 15 -14.66 -5.10 -0.53
CA ILE A 15 -14.03 -4.56 -1.76
C ILE A 15 -14.35 -5.47 -2.95
N LEU A 16 -14.25 -6.79 -2.79
CA LEU A 16 -14.56 -7.74 -3.88
C LEU A 16 -16.03 -7.70 -4.32
N LYS A 17 -16.98 -7.43 -3.41
CA LYS A 17 -18.41 -7.32 -3.77
C LYS A 17 -18.66 -6.17 -4.75
N LEU A 18 -17.83 -5.13 -4.74
CA LEU A 18 -17.90 -4.00 -5.67
C LEU A 18 -17.59 -4.43 -7.12
N PHE A 19 -16.91 -5.57 -7.31
CA PHE A 19 -16.55 -6.14 -8.61
C PHE A 19 -17.44 -7.32 -8.99
N SER A 20 -18.68 -7.33 -8.50
CA SER A 20 -19.66 -8.38 -8.82
C SER A 20 -20.07 -8.39 -10.29
N GLN A 21 -19.84 -7.30 -11.02
CA GLN A 21 -19.99 -7.26 -12.48
C GLN A 21 -18.64 -7.44 -13.18
N PRO A 22 -18.61 -8.06 -14.38
CA PRO A 22 -17.40 -8.15 -15.18
C PRO A 22 -16.84 -6.74 -15.45
N LEU A 23 -15.56 -6.55 -15.13
CA LEU A 23 -14.83 -5.34 -15.45
C LEU A 23 -13.95 -5.59 -16.66
N SER A 24 -13.84 -4.60 -17.53
CA SER A 24 -12.77 -4.55 -18.53
C SER A 24 -11.40 -4.42 -17.86
N GLU A 25 -10.34 -4.75 -18.60
CA GLU A 25 -8.97 -4.59 -18.10
C GLU A 25 -8.65 -3.14 -17.72
N GLN A 26 -9.20 -2.17 -18.47
CA GLN A 26 -9.02 -0.74 -18.21
C GLN A 26 -9.68 -0.34 -16.88
N GLU A 27 -10.92 -0.76 -16.63
CA GLU A 27 -11.61 -0.44 -15.38
C GLU A 27 -10.90 -1.07 -14.17
N LEU A 28 -10.41 -2.30 -14.31
CA LEU A 28 -9.60 -2.93 -13.28
C LEU A 28 -8.30 -2.14 -13.01
N TYR A 29 -7.64 -1.66 -14.05
CA TYR A 29 -6.44 -0.83 -13.93
C TYR A 29 -6.73 0.49 -13.20
N ASP A 30 -7.82 1.16 -13.55
CA ASP A 30 -8.21 2.44 -12.94
C ASP A 30 -8.48 2.26 -11.45
N ILE A 31 -9.20 1.20 -11.08
CA ILE A 31 -9.49 0.87 -9.68
C ILE A 31 -8.20 0.54 -8.90
N LYS A 32 -7.30 -0.26 -9.47
CA LYS A 32 -5.99 -0.54 -8.86
C LYS A 32 -5.21 0.75 -8.63
N SER A 33 -5.21 1.65 -9.59
CA SER A 33 -4.50 2.94 -9.51
C SER A 33 -5.07 3.82 -8.40
N LEU A 34 -6.40 3.86 -8.23
CA LEU A 34 -7.06 4.56 -7.13
C LEU A 34 -6.66 3.99 -5.76
N LEU A 35 -6.65 2.67 -5.62
CA LEU A 35 -6.28 1.99 -4.37
C LEU A 35 -4.81 2.23 -4.02
N VAL A 36 -3.91 2.06 -4.99
CA VAL A 36 -2.46 2.30 -4.80
C VAL A 36 -2.22 3.74 -4.37
N ARG A 37 -2.81 4.71 -5.06
CA ARG A 37 -2.68 6.13 -4.71
C ARG A 37 -3.13 6.39 -3.27
N HIS A 38 -4.31 5.91 -2.90
CA HIS A 38 -4.83 6.10 -1.53
C HIS A 38 -3.92 5.46 -0.46
N LEU A 39 -3.43 4.25 -0.70
CA LEU A 39 -2.56 3.55 0.23
C LEU A 39 -1.19 4.22 0.35
N SER A 40 -0.63 4.70 -0.77
CA SER A 40 0.63 5.46 -0.78
C SER A 40 0.49 6.77 0.00
N GLU A 41 -0.56 7.55 -0.23
CA GLU A 41 -0.82 8.78 0.52
C GLU A 41 -0.94 8.52 2.03
N LYS A 42 -1.64 7.44 2.42
CA LYS A 42 -1.79 7.04 3.82
C LYS A 42 -0.46 6.61 4.43
N PHE A 43 0.35 5.87 3.67
CA PHE A 43 1.66 5.41 4.08
C PHE A 43 2.63 6.58 4.30
N THR A 44 2.72 7.50 3.34
CA THR A 44 3.55 8.71 3.44
C THR A 44 3.17 9.54 4.66
N LYS A 45 1.87 9.76 4.91
CA LYS A 45 1.40 10.46 6.10
C LYS A 45 1.80 9.76 7.39
N LYS A 46 1.69 8.42 7.43
CA LYS A 46 2.08 7.63 8.60
C LYS A 46 3.57 7.69 8.86
N ILE A 47 4.40 7.59 7.82
CA ILE A 47 5.85 7.75 7.93
C ILE A 47 6.19 9.15 8.43
N GLY A 48 5.69 10.21 7.79
CA GLY A 48 5.95 11.59 8.23
C GLY A 48 5.63 11.79 9.72
N ASN A 49 4.44 11.36 10.16
CA ASN A 49 4.04 11.44 11.56
C ASN A 49 4.97 10.65 12.51
N ILE A 50 5.53 9.53 12.09
CA ILE A 50 6.49 8.75 12.90
C ILE A 50 7.84 9.46 12.91
N SER A 51 8.32 9.94 11.76
CA SER A 51 9.56 10.69 11.61
C SER A 51 9.58 11.92 12.50
N ASP A 52 8.52 12.72 12.46
CA ASP A 52 8.36 13.92 13.28
C ASP A 52 8.38 13.58 14.78
N LYS A 53 7.66 12.53 15.18
CA LYS A 53 7.62 12.07 16.59
C LYS A 53 8.94 11.51 17.08
N LYS A 54 9.73 10.91 16.20
CA LYS A 54 11.01 10.29 16.52
C LYS A 54 12.19 11.24 16.31
N GLY A 55 11.96 12.40 15.70
CA GLY A 55 13.00 13.36 15.36
C GLY A 55 13.95 12.86 14.27
N TYR A 56 13.50 11.96 13.40
CA TYR A 56 14.34 11.46 12.31
C TYR A 56 14.67 12.58 11.32
N THR A 57 15.93 12.63 10.90
CA THR A 57 16.48 13.58 9.96
C THR A 57 16.75 12.93 8.61
N GLU A 58 16.96 13.73 7.57
CA GLU A 58 17.33 13.25 6.23
C GLU A 58 18.57 12.33 6.28
N LYS A 59 19.54 12.62 7.16
CA LYS A 59 20.73 11.78 7.37
C LYS A 59 20.41 10.39 7.92
N ASP A 60 19.36 10.25 8.74
CA ASP A 60 18.94 8.95 9.27
C ASP A 60 18.37 8.10 8.13
N PHE A 61 17.60 8.70 7.23
CA PHE A 61 17.09 8.04 6.03
C PHE A 61 18.20 7.66 5.05
N ASP A 62 19.14 8.57 4.79
CA ASP A 62 20.30 8.31 3.94
C ASP A 62 21.15 7.16 4.49
N SER A 63 21.36 7.10 5.80
CA SER A 63 22.09 6.02 6.46
C SER A 63 21.39 4.67 6.33
N TRP A 64 20.06 4.62 6.33
CA TRP A 64 19.31 3.36 6.15
C TRP A 64 19.28 2.89 4.69
N LEU A 65 19.16 3.82 3.74
CA LEU A 65 19.18 3.51 2.31
C LEU A 65 20.57 3.08 1.81
N SER A 66 21.61 3.54 2.50
CA SER A 66 23.01 3.21 2.20
C SER A 66 23.51 1.98 2.96
N ASP A 67 22.69 1.36 3.83
CA ASP A 67 23.11 0.18 4.59
C ASP A 67 23.23 -1.03 3.64
N PRO A 68 24.43 -1.62 3.49
CA PRO A 68 24.67 -2.74 2.58
C PRO A 68 23.95 -4.05 2.98
N LYS A 69 23.17 -4.06 4.07
CA LYS A 69 22.33 -5.20 4.50
C LYS A 69 20.89 -5.18 3.98
N GLN A 70 20.50 -4.23 3.12
CA GLN A 70 19.21 -4.26 2.42
C GLN A 70 19.12 -5.33 1.34
#